data_AF-A0A1G0HY03-F1
#
_entry.id   AF-A0A1G0HY03-F1
#
_cell.length_a   1.000
_cell.length_b   1.000
_cell.length_c   1.000
_cell.angle_alpha   90.00
_cell.angle_beta   90.00
_cell.angle_gamma   90.00
#
_symmetry.space_group_name_H-M   'P 1'
#
loop_
_entity.id
_entity.type
_entity.pdbx_description
1 polymer ?
#
loop_
_entity_poly.entity_id
_entity_poly.type
_entity_poly.pdbx_seq_one_letter_code
_entity_poly.pdbx_strand_id
1 'polypeptide(L)'
;MAADALLIKFNAGETRNTVTRQTVKLLAETMGFNETQVTMYALARLREQVIPAYLADAPDLSEKAIASVRAQVNQDDYVPTRSLIQGL
;
A
#
# COMPACT_ATOMS: atom_id res chain seq x y z
N MET A 1 8.63 9.63 -22.60
CA MET A 1 8.73 8.70 -21.47
C MET A 1 8.05 7.41 -21.91
N ALA A 2 8.73 6.26 -21.83
CA ALA A 2 8.09 4.98 -22.14
C ALA A 2 7.02 4.72 -21.07
N ALA A 3 5.80 4.40 -21.49
CA ALA A 3 4.76 4.00 -20.54
C ALA A 3 5.18 2.65 -19.93
N ASP A 4 5.31 2.61 -18.62
CA ASP A 4 5.56 1.36 -17.90
C ASP A 4 4.33 0.45 -18.07
N ALA A 5 4.55 -0.79 -18.47
CA ALA A 5 3.49 -1.69 -18.93
C ALA A 5 3.39 -2.92 -18.00
N LEU A 6 2.24 -3.04 -17.32
CA LEU A 6 1.92 -4.21 -16.50
C LEU A 6 1.20 -5.27 -17.35
N LEU A 7 1.79 -6.46 -17.46
CA LEU A 7 1.13 -7.63 -18.05
C LEU A 7 0.33 -8.40 -17.00
N ILE A 8 -0.98 -8.54 -17.21
CA ILE A 8 -1.88 -9.27 -16.31
C ILE A 8 -2.20 -10.64 -16.90
N LYS A 9 -1.94 -11.70 -16.13
CA LYS A 9 -2.35 -13.06 -16.46
C LYS A 9 -3.65 -13.39 -15.76
N PHE A 10 -4.70 -13.65 -16.53
CA PHE A 10 -5.97 -14.14 -16.02
C PHE A 10 -5.92 -15.65 -15.82
N ASN A 11 -6.42 -16.11 -14.68
CA ASN A 11 -6.63 -17.52 -14.40
C ASN A 11 -8.05 -17.94 -14.79
N ALA A 12 -8.27 -19.25 -14.93
CA ALA A 12 -9.58 -19.82 -15.27
C ALA A 12 -10.61 -19.74 -14.14
N GLY A 13 -10.19 -19.41 -12.91
CA GLY A 13 -11.05 -19.37 -11.73
C GLY A 13 -10.93 -18.07 -10.95
N GLU A 14 -12.02 -17.73 -10.28
CA GLU A 14 -12.13 -16.62 -9.34
C GLU A 14 -11.61 -17.06 -7.96
N THR A 15 -10.79 -16.23 -7.30
CA THR A 15 -10.35 -16.42 -5.91
C THR A 15 -10.28 -15.07 -5.19
N ARG A 16 -9.86 -15.04 -3.92
CA ARG A 16 -9.73 -13.77 -3.17
C ARG A 16 -8.79 -12.75 -3.83
N ASN A 17 -7.82 -13.20 -4.63
CA ASN A 17 -6.82 -12.34 -5.26
C ASN A 17 -6.70 -12.57 -6.77
N THR A 18 -7.62 -13.32 -7.38
CA THR A 18 -7.65 -13.54 -8.83
C THR A 18 -9.04 -13.31 -9.36
N VAL A 19 -9.10 -12.64 -10.51
CA VAL A 19 -10.33 -12.51 -11.30
C VAL A 19 -10.13 -13.08 -12.70
N THR A 20 -11.20 -13.59 -13.30
CA THR A 20 -11.19 -14.02 -14.69
C THR A 20 -11.33 -12.80 -15.62
N ARG A 21 -10.92 -12.98 -16.88
CA ARG A 21 -11.11 -11.94 -17.89
C ARG A 21 -12.60 -11.61 -18.13
N GLN A 22 -13.48 -12.61 -18.00
CA GLN A 22 -14.92 -12.42 -18.17
C GLN A 22 -15.48 -11.47 -17.13
N THR A 23 -15.04 -11.59 -15.87
CA THR A 23 -15.41 -10.66 -14.79
C THR A 23 -14.96 -9.23 -15.09
N VAL A 24 -13.71 -9.05 -15.57
CA VAL A 24 -13.23 -7.71 -15.95
C VAL A 24 -14.06 -7.10 -17.08
N LYS A 25 -14.46 -7.90 -18.07
CA LYS A 25 -15.35 -7.44 -19.16
C LYS A 25 -16.73 -7.02 -18.65
N LEU A 26 -17.33 -7.83 -17.78
CA LEU A 26 -18.64 -7.51 -17.19
C LEU A 26 -18.56 -6.21 -16.38
N LEU A 27 -17.49 -6.02 -15.61
CA LEU A 27 -17.26 -4.78 -14.86
C LEU A 27 -17.07 -3.59 -15.81
N ALA A 28 -16.33 -3.77 -16.90
CA ALA A 28 -16.12 -2.74 -17.92
C ALA A 28 -17.46 -2.29 -18.52
N GLU A 29 -18.31 -3.22 -18.93
CA GLU A 29 -19.65 -2.94 -19.43
C GLU A 29 -20.54 -2.25 -18.39
N THR A 30 -20.54 -2.76 -17.16
CA THR A 30 -21.37 -2.23 -16.06
C THR A 30 -20.99 -0.79 -15.70
N MET A 31 -19.70 -0.46 -15.76
CA MET A 31 -19.17 0.85 -15.37
C MET A 31 -19.02 1.82 -16.54
N GLY A 32 -19.26 1.38 -17.78
CA GLY A 32 -18.96 2.17 -18.98
C GLY A 32 -17.46 2.42 -19.19
N PHE A 33 -16.61 1.52 -18.70
CA PHE A 33 -15.15 1.58 -18.78
C PHE A 33 -14.61 0.59 -19.82
N ASN A 34 -13.32 0.70 -20.15
CA ASN A 34 -12.58 -0.38 -20.78
C ASN A 34 -11.84 -1.26 -19.75
N GLU A 35 -11.36 -2.44 -20.16
CA GLU A 35 -10.67 -3.40 -19.26
C GLU A 35 -9.47 -2.76 -18.52
N THR A 36 -8.72 -1.87 -19.19
CA THR A 36 -7.59 -1.14 -18.59
C THR A 36 -8.07 -0.18 -17.51
N GLN A 37 -9.11 0.60 -17.77
CA GLN A 37 -9.68 1.55 -16.82
C GLN A 37 -10.25 0.85 -15.58
N VAL A 38 -10.96 -0.26 -15.75
CA VAL A 38 -11.43 -1.08 -14.63
C VAL A 38 -10.27 -1.54 -13.77
N THR A 39 -9.20 -2.05 -14.40
CA THR A 39 -8.00 -2.51 -13.69
C THR A 39 -7.36 -1.38 -12.91
N MET A 40 -7.14 -0.22 -13.56
CA MET A 40 -6.51 0.94 -12.92
C MET A 40 -7.38 1.50 -11.80
N TYR A 41 -8.70 1.52 -11.98
CA TYR A 41 -9.65 1.94 -10.96
C TYR A 41 -9.60 1.02 -9.73
N ALA A 42 -9.59 -0.30 -9.94
CA ALA A 42 -9.48 -1.27 -8.84
C ALA A 42 -8.17 -1.08 -8.05
N LEU A 43 -7.05 -0.88 -8.74
CA LEU A 43 -5.76 -0.60 -8.10
C LEU A 43 -5.76 0.75 -7.35
N ALA A 44 -6.33 1.80 -7.93
CA ALA A 44 -6.46 3.10 -7.28
C ALA A 44 -7.31 3.00 -6.02
N ARG A 45 -8.41 2.23 -6.08
CA ARG A 45 -9.30 1.99 -4.94
C ARG A 45 -8.63 1.16 -3.85
N LEU A 46 -7.78 0.20 -4.22
CA LEU A 46 -6.97 -0.56 -3.28
C LEU A 46 -5.90 0.32 -2.61
N ARG A 47 -5.25 1.21 -3.37
CA ARG A 47 -4.30 2.19 -2.83
C ARG A 47 -4.93 3.02 -1.71
N GLU A 48 -6.13 3.55 -1.92
CA GLU A 48 -6.85 4.35 -0.91
C GLU A 48 -7.12 3.58 0.38
N GLN A 49 -7.30 2.26 0.29
CA GLN A 49 -7.61 1.41 1.44
C GLN A 49 -6.36 0.93 2.18
N VAL A 50 -5.28 0.66 1.44
CA VAL A 50 -4.09 -0.04 1.95
C VAL A 50 -2.95 0.92 2.25
N ILE A 51 -2.79 1.99 1.46
CA ILE A 51 -1.67 2.92 1.59
C ILE A 51 -2.13 4.10 2.45
N PRO A 52 -1.58 4.28 3.68
CA PRO A 52 -1.89 5.42 4.52
C PRO A 52 -1.58 6.73 3.80
N ALA A 53 -2.48 7.71 3.88
CA ALA A 53 -2.31 9.03 3.26
C ALA A 53 -0.99 9.71 3.69
N TYR A 54 -0.52 9.43 4.91
CA TYR A 54 0.74 9.93 5.44
C TYR A 54 1.97 9.53 4.60
N LEU A 55 2.02 8.38 3.92
CA LEU A 55 3.20 8.02 3.13
C LEU A 55 3.38 8.87 1.86
N ALA A 56 2.32 9.49 1.36
CA ALA A 56 2.38 10.33 0.16
C ALA A 56 2.89 11.75 0.45
N ASP A 57 2.63 12.26 1.66
CA ASP A 57 2.93 13.63 2.08
C ASP A 57 3.80 13.70 3.35
N ALA A 58 4.34 12.57 3.84
CA ALA A 58 5.26 12.58 4.96
C ALA A 58 6.47 13.43 4.55
N PRO A 59 6.70 14.60 5.16
CA PRO A 59 7.96 15.26 4.97
C PRO A 59 9.05 14.31 5.44
N ASP A 60 10.18 14.26 4.72
CA ASP A 60 11.41 13.69 5.27
C ASP A 60 11.56 14.21 6.70
N LEU A 61 11.90 13.33 7.64
CA LEU A 61 12.08 13.69 9.04
C LEU A 61 12.96 14.94 9.11
N SER A 62 12.33 16.10 9.38
CA SER A 62 13.01 17.38 9.41
C SER A 62 14.23 17.24 10.32
N GLU A 63 15.37 17.82 9.94
CA GLU A 63 16.56 17.82 10.79
C GLU A 63 16.24 18.30 12.22
N LYS A 64 15.25 19.18 12.36
CA LYS A 64 14.73 19.64 13.66
C LYS A 64 14.04 18.52 14.44
N ALA A 65 13.24 17.68 13.78
CA ALA A 65 12.60 16.52 14.40
C ALA A 65 13.63 15.49 14.84
N ILE A 66 14.64 15.22 14.00
CA ILE A 66 15.76 14.33 14.32
C ILE A 66 16.56 14.89 15.51
N ALA A 67 16.84 16.20 15.52
CA ALA A 67 17.54 16.85 16.61
C ALA A 67 16.74 16.82 17.92
N SER A 68 15.42 17.02 17.88
CA SER A 68 14.57 16.93 19.08
C SER A 68 14.46 15.51 19.63
N VAL A 69 14.40 14.49 18.77
CA VAL A 69 14.46 13.08 19.21
C VAL A 69 15.81 12.78 19.85
N ARG A 70 16.92 13.22 19.23
CA ARG A 70 18.27 13.05 19.80
C ARG A 70 18.46 13.78 21.13
N ALA A 71 17.82 14.93 21.31
CA ALA A 71 17.87 15.69 22.55
C ALA A 71 16.99 15.09 23.66
N GLN A 72 15.92 14.37 23.30
CA GLN A 72 15.01 13.71 24.25
C GLN A 72 15.46 12.30 24.62
N VAL A 73 16.25 11.63 23.77
CA VAL A 73 16.85 10.33 24.07
C VAL A 73 18.10 10.56 24.91
N ASN A 74 17.96 10.51 26.23
CA ASN A 74 19.09 10.20 27.10
C ASN A 74 19.41 8.71 26.89
N GLN A 75 20.52 8.42 26.20
CA GLN A 75 20.97 7.04 25.98
C GLN A 75 21.18 6.26 27.29
N ASP A 76 21.42 6.97 28.39
CA ASP A 76 21.60 6.39 29.73
C ASP A 76 20.29 5.95 30.42
N ASP A 77 19.12 6.42 29.97
CA ASP A 77 17.80 5.98 30.48
C ASP A 77 17.20 4.81 29.69
N TYR A 78 17.89 4.36 28.63
CA TYR A 78 17.47 3.17 27.88
C TYR A 78 17.76 1.91 28.69
N VAL A 79 16.76 1.44 29.44
CA VAL A 79 16.78 0.11 30.03
C VAL A 79 16.18 -0.86 29.00
N PRO A 80 16.98 -1.73 28.34
CA PRO A 80 16.43 -2.77 27.48
C PRO A 80 15.55 -3.67 28.35
N THR A 81 14.24 -3.48 28.27
CA THR A 81 13.31 -4.25 29.07
C THR A 81 13.31 -5.66 28.50
N ARG A 82 13.93 -6.61 29.22
CA ARG A 82 14.02 -8.02 28.83
C ARG A 82 12.66 -8.74 28.87
N SER A 83 11.53 -8.03 28.77
CA SER A 83 10.20 -8.54 29.06
C SER A 83 9.13 -8.05 28.07
N LEU A 84 9.31 -8.36 26.79
CA LEU A 84 8.22 -8.27 25.81
C LEU A 84 7.93 -9.62 25.11
N ILE A 85 8.58 -10.71 25.51
CA ILE A 85 8.36 -12.06 24.95
C ILE A 85 7.97 -13.08 26.03
N GLN A 86 7.57 -12.64 27.24
CA GLN A 86 7.23 -13.56 28.32
C GLN A 86 5.72 -13.69 28.58
N GLY A 87 4.91 -13.43 27.55
CA GLY A 87 3.46 -13.56 27.60
C GLY A 87 2.82 -14.02 26.30
N LEU A 88 3.57 -14.71 25.43
CA LEU A 88 3.02 -15.47 24.30
C LEU A 88 3.22 -16.97 24.55
#